data_AF-A0A8S9WCU1-F1
#
_entry.id   AF-A0A8S9WCU1-F1
#
_cell.length_a   1.000
_cell.length_b   1.000
_cell.length_c   1.000
_cell.angle_alpha   90.00
_cell.angle_beta   90.00
_cell.angle_gamma   90.00
#
_symmetry.space_group_name_H-M   'P 1'
#
loop_
_entity.id
_entity.type
_entity.pdbx_description
1 polymer ?
#
loop_
_entity_poly.entity_id
_entity_poly.type
_entity_poly.pdbx_seq_one_letter_code
_entity_poly.pdbx_strand_id
1 'polypeptide(L)'
;KYLKLYANTIYIDATSRIIADECGYLGGDGGNLGAGPGFGRYGYNGSGGGGAGHAGAGGAGGLSGANISGDEGGGGDSYGDNTSISFVLGSGGAGGGFGEGVHGASHQGEPGGYGGNGGGAVLLNAPLINVHGIISANGAAGSAGIGADNSSCGGGGGSGGIIIIQGDEVNLSSATLSANGGAGGTGGVINVGYGGGGGGGGVFLNAQQILVFGTIYANGAAGSSGIGAKDTSSGGGGGGSGGTIIIQGDDVNLSSATLSANGGAGGAGVVQHRVPNLKAAAVAVVAVAE
;
A
#
# COMPACT_ATOMS: atom_id res chain seq x y z
N LYS A 1 11.32 -9.64 4.55
CA LYS A 1 11.72 -9.80 5.97
C LYS A 1 10.48 -9.70 6.84
N TYR A 2 10.44 -10.48 7.92
CA TYR A 2 9.28 -10.59 8.79
C TYR A 2 9.70 -10.87 10.24
N LEU A 3 8.83 -10.57 11.19
CA LEU A 3 8.97 -10.90 12.60
C LEU A 3 7.83 -11.82 13.02
N LYS A 4 8.17 -12.91 13.70
CA LYS A 4 7.21 -13.72 14.47
C LYS A 4 7.72 -13.82 15.89
N LEU A 5 6.96 -13.30 16.85
CA LEU A 5 7.30 -13.32 18.27
C LEU A 5 6.27 -14.15 19.03
N TYR A 6 6.75 -15.20 19.70
CA TYR A 6 5.96 -16.03 20.60
C TYR A 6 6.51 -15.86 22.01
N ALA A 7 5.66 -15.49 22.95
CA ALA A 7 6.05 -15.26 24.33
C ALA A 7 4.86 -15.47 25.28
N ASN A 8 5.12 -15.47 26.58
CA ASN A 8 4.05 -15.42 27.59
C ASN A 8 3.50 -14.00 27.77
N THR A 9 4.33 -13.00 27.49
CA THR A 9 3.96 -11.59 27.58
C THR A 9 4.77 -10.79 26.57
N ILE A 10 4.12 -9.86 25.88
CA ILE A 10 4.78 -8.90 24.99
C ILE A 10 4.42 -7.50 25.46
N TYR A 11 5.45 -6.68 25.68
CA TYR A 11 5.31 -5.28 26.06
C TYR A 11 6.12 -4.41 25.08
N ILE A 12 5.45 -3.49 24.40
CA ILE A 12 6.04 -2.50 23.51
C ILE A 12 5.64 -1.13 24.07
N ASP A 13 6.57 -0.45 24.72
CA ASP A 13 6.29 0.87 25.28
C ASP A 13 6.10 1.95 24.20
N ALA A 14 5.65 3.14 24.63
CA ALA A 14 5.35 4.26 23.75
C ALA A 14 6.56 4.80 22.97
N THR A 15 7.79 4.47 23.37
CA THR A 15 9.03 4.88 22.69
C THR A 15 9.55 3.80 21.74
N SER A 16 9.03 2.59 21.84
CA SER A 16 9.48 1.42 21.10
C SER A 16 8.80 1.31 19.73
N ARG A 17 9.54 0.72 18.79
CA ARG A 17 9.11 0.59 17.40
C ARG A 17 9.47 -0.78 16.84
N ILE A 18 8.51 -1.44 16.19
CA ILE A 18 8.75 -2.59 15.31
C ILE A 18 8.50 -2.13 13.87
N ILE A 19 9.56 -2.05 13.07
CA ILE A 19 9.50 -1.52 11.70
C ILE A 19 9.80 -2.65 10.72
N ALA A 20 8.79 -3.01 9.94
CA ALA A 20 8.85 -3.94 8.83
C ALA A 20 8.47 -3.24 7.51
N ASP A 21 8.63 -1.92 7.44
CA ASP A 21 8.38 -1.14 6.22
C ASP A 21 9.31 -1.61 5.09
N GLU A 22 8.79 -1.62 3.86
CA GLU A 22 9.53 -1.89 2.61
C GLU A 22 10.25 -3.25 2.59
N CYS A 23 9.89 -4.13 3.52
CA CYS A 23 10.54 -5.42 3.73
C CYS A 23 9.82 -6.56 3.00
N GLY A 24 8.84 -6.27 2.15
CA GLY A 24 8.09 -7.25 1.36
C GLY A 24 8.83 -7.69 0.10
N TYR A 25 8.07 -8.00 -0.95
CA TYR A 25 8.63 -8.30 -2.26
C TYR A 25 9.20 -7.03 -2.91
N LEU A 26 10.22 -7.22 -3.74
CA LEU A 26 10.91 -6.13 -4.42
C LEU A 26 10.04 -5.48 -5.49
N GLY A 27 10.14 -4.16 -5.60
CA GLY A 27 9.61 -3.43 -6.75
C GLY A 27 10.42 -3.69 -8.01
N GLY A 28 9.83 -3.40 -9.17
CA GLY A 28 10.44 -3.58 -10.47
C GLY A 28 11.39 -2.45 -10.84
N ASP A 29 12.46 -2.76 -11.56
CA ASP A 29 13.27 -1.75 -12.23
C ASP A 29 12.47 -1.03 -13.32
N GLY A 30 12.93 0.14 -13.77
CA GLY A 30 12.32 0.83 -14.91
C GLY A 30 12.06 -0.12 -16.09
N GLY A 31 10.83 -0.16 -16.58
CA GLY A 31 10.36 -1.07 -17.63
C GLY A 31 10.21 -2.54 -17.23
N ASN A 32 10.25 -2.86 -15.94
CA ASN A 32 10.16 -4.23 -15.43
C ASN A 32 9.05 -4.40 -14.39
N LEU A 33 8.56 -5.63 -14.29
CA LEU A 33 7.58 -6.04 -13.28
C LEU A 33 8.15 -5.97 -11.87
N GLY A 34 7.29 -5.67 -10.90
CA GLY A 34 7.58 -5.96 -9.50
C GLY A 34 7.48 -7.45 -9.20
N ALA A 35 7.76 -7.82 -7.95
CA ALA A 35 7.63 -9.18 -7.46
C ALA A 35 6.47 -9.34 -6.46
N GLY A 36 6.03 -10.59 -6.28
CA GLY A 36 5.00 -10.98 -5.31
C GLY A 36 3.64 -11.30 -5.95
N PRO A 37 2.68 -11.85 -5.19
CA PRO A 37 1.44 -12.36 -5.76
C PRO A 37 0.52 -11.29 -6.40
N GLY A 38 0.68 -10.02 -6.02
CA GLY A 38 -0.08 -8.89 -6.52
C GLY A 38 0.83 -7.78 -7.03
N PHE A 39 1.93 -8.14 -7.71
CA PHE A 39 2.80 -7.15 -8.33
C PHE A 39 2.04 -6.26 -9.31
N GLY A 40 2.43 -4.99 -9.43
CA GLY A 40 1.93 -4.11 -10.48
C GLY A 40 2.54 -4.44 -11.85
N ARG A 41 1.89 -4.03 -12.94
CA ARG A 41 2.45 -4.17 -14.30
C ARG A 41 3.23 -2.92 -14.68
N TYR A 42 4.32 -3.09 -15.42
CA TYR A 42 5.10 -1.95 -15.91
C TYR A 42 4.35 -1.23 -17.02
N GLY A 43 4.62 0.07 -17.16
CA GLY A 43 4.10 0.86 -18.27
C GLY A 43 4.96 0.69 -19.52
N TYR A 44 4.35 0.79 -20.70
CA TYR A 44 5.06 0.81 -21.97
C TYR A 44 5.12 2.23 -22.53
N ASN A 45 6.16 2.52 -23.33
CA ASN A 45 6.22 3.70 -24.22
C ASN A 45 5.78 5.01 -23.55
N GLY A 46 6.51 5.45 -22.52
CA GLY A 46 6.14 6.67 -21.81
C GLY A 46 4.98 6.55 -20.81
N SER A 47 4.48 5.35 -20.49
CA SER A 47 3.45 5.15 -19.47
C SER A 47 4.01 4.82 -18.09
N GLY A 48 3.26 5.15 -17.03
CA GLY A 48 3.64 4.88 -15.65
C GLY A 48 3.44 3.42 -15.24
N GLY A 49 4.19 2.99 -14.23
CA GLY A 49 4.06 1.66 -13.63
C GLY A 49 2.87 1.56 -12.70
N GLY A 50 2.19 0.41 -12.71
CA GLY A 50 1.09 0.10 -11.80
C GLY A 50 1.58 -0.16 -10.37
N GLY A 51 0.78 0.26 -9.39
CA GLY A 51 1.00 -0.07 -7.98
C GLY A 51 0.66 -1.53 -7.68
N ALA A 52 1.24 -2.08 -6.63
CA ALA A 52 0.96 -3.45 -6.19
C ALA A 52 -0.29 -3.55 -5.29
N GLY A 53 -0.97 -4.69 -5.30
CA GLY A 53 -2.07 -5.00 -4.41
C GLY A 53 -1.64 -5.83 -3.19
N HIS A 54 -2.38 -5.74 -2.08
CA HIS A 54 -2.41 -6.68 -0.94
C HIS A 54 -3.58 -6.29 -0.03
N ALA A 55 -4.52 -7.21 0.26
CA ALA A 55 -5.81 -6.93 0.92
C ALA A 55 -6.71 -5.86 0.25
N GLY A 56 -6.19 -5.16 -0.76
CA GLY A 56 -6.82 -4.25 -1.71
C GLY A 56 -5.95 -4.18 -2.97
N ALA A 57 -6.55 -3.92 -4.13
CA ALA A 57 -5.84 -3.84 -5.40
C ALA A 57 -4.94 -2.58 -5.49
N GLY A 58 -3.88 -2.65 -6.26
CA GLY A 58 -3.07 -1.49 -6.62
C GLY A 58 -3.75 -0.63 -7.69
N GLY A 59 -3.37 0.64 -7.76
CA GLY A 59 -3.83 1.56 -8.80
C GLY A 59 -3.06 1.38 -10.11
N ALA A 60 -3.71 1.64 -11.24
CA ALA A 60 -3.06 1.68 -12.53
C ALA A 60 -2.11 2.90 -12.64
N GLY A 61 -1.05 2.77 -13.43
CA GLY A 61 -0.24 3.92 -13.86
C GLY A 61 -1.02 4.81 -14.84
N GLY A 62 -0.52 6.01 -15.08
CA GLY A 62 -1.08 6.94 -16.06
C GLY A 62 -0.47 6.76 -17.44
N LEU A 63 -1.26 7.03 -18.49
CA LEU A 63 -0.83 7.07 -19.89
C LEU A 63 0.06 8.29 -20.19
N SER A 64 0.97 8.15 -21.16
CA SER A 64 1.55 9.29 -21.87
C SER A 64 0.54 9.95 -22.81
N GLY A 65 0.79 11.21 -23.22
CA GLY A 65 -0.15 12.03 -24.00
C GLY A 65 -0.58 11.47 -25.37
N ALA A 66 -1.58 12.13 -25.99
CA ALA A 66 -2.44 11.68 -27.11
C ALA A 66 -1.82 11.08 -28.39
N ASN A 67 -0.50 11.10 -28.56
CA ASN A 67 0.16 10.64 -29.79
C ASN A 67 1.03 9.39 -29.58
N ILE A 68 0.99 8.78 -28.41
CA ILE A 68 1.80 7.60 -28.09
C ILE A 68 0.88 6.41 -27.86
N SER A 69 1.02 5.38 -28.69
CA SER A 69 0.36 4.08 -28.51
C SER A 69 1.12 3.29 -27.42
N GLY A 70 0.75 3.48 -26.17
CA GLY A 70 1.29 2.74 -25.03
C GLY A 70 0.17 2.22 -24.11
N ASP A 71 0.37 1.03 -23.55
CA ASP A 71 -0.50 0.49 -22.51
C ASP A 71 -0.02 0.99 -21.14
N GLU A 72 -0.95 1.51 -20.34
CA GLU A 72 -0.68 1.86 -18.95
C GLU A 72 -0.29 0.62 -18.13
N GLY A 73 0.57 0.83 -17.13
CA GLY A 73 0.88 -0.22 -16.17
C GLY A 73 -0.34 -0.55 -15.33
N GLY A 74 -1.02 -1.65 -15.62
CA GLY A 74 -2.15 -2.12 -14.80
C GLY A 74 -1.76 -2.33 -13.34
N GLY A 75 -2.66 -1.95 -12.42
CA GLY A 75 -2.49 -2.21 -10.99
C GLY A 75 -2.47 -3.72 -10.67
N GLY A 76 -1.78 -4.08 -9.58
CA GLY A 76 -1.72 -5.46 -9.11
C GLY A 76 -3.02 -5.90 -8.44
N ASP A 77 -3.41 -7.15 -8.68
CA ASP A 77 -4.61 -7.74 -8.08
C ASP A 77 -4.49 -7.80 -6.55
N SER A 78 -5.64 -7.71 -5.86
CA SER A 78 -5.70 -7.97 -4.42
C SER A 78 -5.43 -9.46 -4.15
N TYR A 79 -4.60 -9.73 -3.15
CA TYR A 79 -4.40 -11.06 -2.58
C TYR A 79 -4.19 -10.97 -1.07
N GLY A 80 -4.05 -12.12 -0.41
CA GLY A 80 -4.15 -12.21 1.04
C GLY A 80 -5.62 -12.35 1.38
N ASP A 81 -5.97 -13.41 2.10
CA ASP A 81 -7.37 -13.69 2.40
C ASP A 81 -7.89 -12.67 3.44
N ASN A 82 -8.84 -11.83 3.02
CA ASN A 82 -9.51 -10.84 3.87
C ASN A 82 -10.38 -11.46 4.97
N THR A 83 -10.34 -12.78 5.15
CA THR A 83 -11.10 -13.51 6.17
C THR A 83 -10.25 -14.47 7.02
N SER A 84 -8.94 -14.64 6.72
CA SER A 84 -8.07 -15.56 7.47
C SER A 84 -6.66 -15.01 7.73
N ILE A 85 -6.00 -15.57 8.75
CA ILE A 85 -4.66 -15.21 9.23
C ILE A 85 -3.61 -15.74 8.23
N SER A 86 -3.56 -15.16 7.04
CA SER A 86 -2.52 -15.49 6.06
C SER A 86 -1.30 -14.59 6.29
N PHE A 87 -0.21 -15.16 6.78
CA PHE A 87 1.04 -14.42 7.03
C PHE A 87 1.78 -14.18 5.71
N VAL A 88 1.34 -13.18 4.94
CA VAL A 88 1.86 -12.86 3.60
C VAL A 88 2.54 -11.49 3.59
N LEU A 89 3.60 -11.38 2.81
CA LEU A 89 4.30 -10.11 2.58
C LEU A 89 3.55 -9.27 1.55
N GLY A 90 3.70 -7.95 1.63
CA GLY A 90 3.25 -7.02 0.59
C GLY A 90 4.05 -7.19 -0.71
N SER A 91 3.41 -6.92 -1.84
CA SER A 91 3.99 -7.03 -3.19
C SER A 91 4.66 -5.73 -3.62
N GLY A 92 5.63 -5.84 -4.52
CA GLY A 92 6.32 -4.70 -5.10
C GLY A 92 5.58 -4.12 -6.30
N GLY A 93 5.53 -2.79 -6.40
CA GLY A 93 5.02 -2.09 -7.58
C GLY A 93 5.94 -2.29 -8.79
N ALA A 94 5.45 -2.02 -9.99
CA ALA A 94 6.28 -2.11 -11.19
C ALA A 94 7.00 -0.81 -11.52
N GLY A 95 8.07 -0.91 -12.32
CA GLY A 95 8.73 0.26 -12.85
C GLY A 95 7.91 0.99 -13.92
N GLY A 96 8.16 2.28 -14.06
CA GLY A 96 7.64 3.09 -15.16
C GLY A 96 8.29 2.71 -16.49
N GLY A 97 7.61 2.95 -17.60
CA GLY A 97 8.16 2.71 -18.93
C GLY A 97 9.39 3.55 -19.24
N PHE A 98 10.19 3.08 -20.19
CA PHE A 98 11.28 3.84 -20.79
C PHE A 98 10.70 5.06 -21.55
N GLY A 99 11.48 6.14 -21.60
CA GLY A 99 11.12 7.31 -22.39
C GLY A 99 11.20 7.08 -23.89
N GLU A 100 10.26 7.63 -24.66
CA GLU A 100 10.33 7.68 -26.12
C GLU A 100 11.25 8.84 -26.55
N GLY A 101 12.31 8.53 -27.31
CA GLY A 101 13.12 9.55 -27.95
C GLY A 101 12.28 10.42 -28.89
N VAL A 102 12.61 11.72 -28.99
CA VAL A 102 11.88 12.65 -29.86
C VAL A 102 12.07 12.24 -31.33
N HIS A 103 10.98 11.93 -32.03
CA HIS A 103 10.90 11.70 -33.48
C HIS A 103 11.70 10.53 -34.07
N GLY A 104 11.13 9.31 -34.04
CA GLY A 104 11.43 8.25 -35.02
C GLY A 104 12.80 7.59 -34.92
N ALA A 105 13.58 7.86 -33.87
CA ALA A 105 14.82 7.13 -33.58
C ALA A 105 14.59 6.10 -32.48
N SER A 106 15.01 4.85 -32.74
CA SER A 106 15.07 3.79 -31.73
C SER A 106 16.05 4.18 -30.63
N HIS A 107 15.56 4.63 -29.48
CA HIS A 107 16.39 4.84 -28.30
C HIS A 107 15.95 3.87 -27.21
N GLN A 108 16.91 3.09 -26.72
CA GLN A 108 16.83 2.51 -25.39
C GLN A 108 16.90 3.68 -24.40
N GLY A 109 15.75 4.31 -24.14
CA GLY A 109 15.64 5.51 -23.31
C GLY A 109 16.08 5.24 -21.86
N GLU A 110 16.31 6.33 -21.13
CA GLU A 110 16.64 6.26 -19.70
C GLU A 110 15.58 5.44 -18.95
N PRO A 111 16.01 4.62 -17.97
CA PRO A 111 15.08 3.76 -17.24
C PRO A 111 14.01 4.59 -16.56
N GLY A 112 12.75 4.16 -16.70
CA GLY A 112 11.67 4.69 -15.90
C GLY A 112 11.91 4.49 -14.41
N GLY A 113 11.10 5.14 -13.59
CA GLY A 113 11.20 5.07 -12.14
C GLY A 113 11.02 3.65 -11.64
N TYR A 114 11.74 3.31 -10.57
CA TYR A 114 11.64 2.04 -9.88
C TYR A 114 10.29 1.91 -9.20
N GLY A 115 9.72 0.71 -9.20
CA GLY A 115 8.58 0.38 -8.36
C GLY A 115 8.97 0.33 -6.88
N GLY A 116 8.02 0.65 -6.01
CA GLY A 116 8.22 0.57 -4.56
C GLY A 116 8.18 -0.88 -4.07
N ASN A 117 9.01 -1.22 -3.08
CA ASN A 117 8.97 -2.51 -2.40
C ASN A 117 7.68 -2.65 -1.56
N GLY A 118 7.14 -3.86 -1.44
CA GLY A 118 6.01 -4.11 -0.56
C GLY A 118 6.36 -4.04 0.94
N GLY A 119 5.36 -4.01 1.81
CA GLY A 119 5.54 -4.08 3.26
C GLY A 119 5.89 -5.49 3.77
N GLY A 120 6.57 -5.56 4.91
CA GLY A 120 6.92 -6.81 5.58
C GLY A 120 5.75 -7.43 6.36
N ALA A 121 6.05 -8.34 7.28
CA ALA A 121 5.04 -8.97 8.11
C ALA A 121 5.44 -9.03 9.58
N VAL A 122 4.49 -8.77 10.48
CA VAL A 122 4.68 -8.83 11.94
C VAL A 122 3.60 -9.73 12.54
N LEU A 123 4.01 -10.72 13.34
CA LEU A 123 3.14 -11.54 14.16
C LEU A 123 3.58 -11.44 15.62
N LEU A 124 2.67 -11.01 16.48
CA LEU A 124 2.80 -11.06 17.93
C LEU A 124 1.80 -12.09 18.47
N ASN A 125 2.29 -13.10 19.17
CA ASN A 125 1.46 -14.13 19.79
C ASN A 125 1.88 -14.34 21.25
N ALA A 126 1.01 -13.93 22.18
CA ALA A 126 1.17 -14.12 23.61
C ALA A 126 -0.18 -13.99 24.33
N PRO A 127 -0.39 -14.66 25.47
CA PRO A 127 -1.59 -14.47 26.28
C PRO A 127 -1.86 -13.01 26.63
N LEU A 128 -0.82 -12.26 27.02
CA LEU A 128 -0.91 -10.83 27.33
C LEU A 128 -0.04 -10.01 26.38
N ILE A 129 -0.65 -9.09 25.64
CA ILE A 129 0.03 -8.18 24.73
C ILE A 129 -0.37 -6.73 25.05
N ASN A 130 0.63 -5.92 25.38
CA ASN A 130 0.48 -4.48 25.60
C ASN A 130 1.33 -3.72 24.59
N VAL A 131 0.70 -2.96 23.70
CA VAL A 131 1.36 -2.11 22.72
C VAL A 131 0.93 -0.67 22.94
N HIS A 132 1.92 0.16 23.22
CA HIS A 132 1.78 1.61 23.35
C HIS A 132 2.60 2.37 22.30
N GLY A 133 3.55 1.69 21.65
CA GLY A 133 4.42 2.22 20.61
C GLY A 133 3.91 2.00 19.19
N ILE A 134 4.85 1.94 18.24
CA ILE A 134 4.55 1.86 16.80
C ILE A 134 4.88 0.47 16.25
N ILE A 135 3.98 -0.09 15.46
CA ILE A 135 4.25 -1.26 14.61
C ILE A 135 3.89 -0.87 13.18
N SER A 136 4.85 -0.97 12.26
CA SER A 136 4.62 -0.64 10.86
C SER A 136 5.11 -1.73 9.91
N ALA A 137 4.36 -1.90 8.82
CA ALA A 137 4.62 -2.79 7.70
C ALA A 137 4.16 -2.11 6.40
N ASN A 138 4.52 -0.85 6.21
CA ASN A 138 4.12 -0.05 5.05
C ASN A 138 4.90 -0.45 3.79
N GLY A 139 4.27 -0.30 2.62
CA GLY A 139 4.94 -0.36 1.33
C GLY A 139 5.73 0.92 1.03
N ALA A 140 6.75 0.79 0.19
CA ALA A 140 7.58 1.91 -0.28
C ALA A 140 6.87 2.66 -1.42
N ALA A 141 7.15 3.95 -1.54
CA ALA A 141 6.76 4.71 -2.71
C ALA A 141 7.53 4.25 -3.97
N GLY A 142 6.89 4.35 -5.13
CA GLY A 142 7.59 4.26 -6.41
C GLY A 142 8.48 5.50 -6.62
N SER A 143 9.60 5.34 -7.31
CA SER A 143 10.48 6.46 -7.62
C SER A 143 10.01 7.22 -8.85
N ALA A 144 10.45 8.47 -8.95
CA ALA A 144 10.39 9.19 -10.21
C ALA A 144 11.29 8.53 -11.27
N GLY A 145 10.95 8.71 -12.55
CA GLY A 145 11.88 8.43 -13.64
C GLY A 145 13.10 9.37 -13.57
N ILE A 146 14.28 8.86 -13.93
CA ILE A 146 15.53 9.65 -13.93
C ILE A 146 15.83 10.03 -15.38
N GLY A 147 16.12 11.31 -15.65
CA GLY A 147 16.41 11.76 -17.01
C GLY A 147 16.12 13.22 -17.33
N ALA A 148 16.99 13.89 -18.09
CA ALA A 148 16.94 15.34 -18.31
C ALA A 148 16.09 15.80 -19.51
N ASP A 149 15.51 14.87 -20.27
CA ASP A 149 14.86 15.14 -21.54
C ASP A 149 13.59 14.30 -21.75
N ASN A 150 12.58 14.65 -20.96
CA ASN A 150 11.18 14.75 -21.41
C ASN A 150 10.38 13.47 -21.69
N SER A 151 10.72 12.30 -21.13
CA SER A 151 9.87 11.11 -21.34
C SER A 151 9.96 9.97 -20.29
N SER A 152 10.74 10.10 -19.20
CA SER A 152 10.82 9.06 -18.16
C SER A 152 9.61 9.06 -17.22
N CYS A 153 9.14 7.86 -16.87
CA CYS A 153 7.84 7.67 -16.22
C CYS A 153 7.97 7.25 -14.76
N GLY A 154 6.95 7.54 -13.95
CA GLY A 154 6.93 7.15 -12.54
C GLY A 154 6.73 5.64 -12.34
N GLY A 155 7.44 5.04 -11.39
CA GLY A 155 7.18 3.68 -10.94
C GLY A 155 5.97 3.59 -10.01
N GLY A 156 5.31 2.45 -9.96
CA GLY A 156 4.16 2.21 -9.07
C GLY A 156 4.58 1.97 -7.63
N GLY A 157 3.70 2.29 -6.68
CA GLY A 157 3.93 2.07 -5.26
C GLY A 157 3.83 0.60 -4.83
N GLY A 158 4.61 0.20 -3.82
CA GLY A 158 4.50 -1.12 -3.20
C GLY A 158 3.28 -1.22 -2.28
N SER A 159 2.71 -2.40 -2.12
CA SER A 159 1.54 -2.60 -1.26
C SER A 159 1.93 -2.61 0.23
N GLY A 160 0.95 -2.36 1.11
CA GLY A 160 1.13 -2.62 2.53
C GLY A 160 1.39 -4.10 2.83
N GLY A 161 1.98 -4.36 4.00
CA GLY A 161 2.28 -5.69 4.53
C GLY A 161 1.16 -6.24 5.44
N ILE A 162 1.51 -7.10 6.40
CA ILE A 162 0.54 -7.61 7.38
C ILE A 162 1.02 -7.45 8.83
N ILE A 163 0.11 -7.05 9.71
CA ILE A 163 0.31 -7.02 11.16
C ILE A 163 -0.74 -7.94 11.80
N ILE A 164 -0.29 -8.94 12.55
CA ILE A 164 -1.13 -9.93 13.23
C ILE A 164 -0.81 -9.88 14.72
N ILE A 165 -1.83 -9.66 15.56
CA ILE A 165 -1.70 -9.66 17.02
C ILE A 165 -2.73 -10.63 17.59
N GLN A 166 -2.26 -11.64 18.32
CA GLN A 166 -3.09 -12.72 18.83
C GLN A 166 -2.76 -13.06 20.28
N GLY A 167 -3.79 -13.24 21.10
CA GLY A 167 -3.62 -13.48 22.53
C GLY A 167 -4.93 -13.74 23.26
N ASP A 168 -4.91 -13.63 24.58
CA ASP A 168 -6.12 -13.63 25.41
C ASP A 168 -6.53 -12.18 25.73
N GLU A 169 -5.55 -11.34 26.09
CA GLU A 169 -5.73 -9.91 26.38
C GLU A 169 -4.78 -9.06 25.52
N VAL A 170 -5.36 -8.17 24.71
CA VAL A 170 -4.63 -7.25 23.82
C VAL A 170 -5.01 -5.81 24.15
N ASN A 171 -4.03 -5.02 24.57
CA ASN A 171 -4.18 -3.60 24.89
C ASN A 171 -3.38 -2.74 23.92
N LEU A 172 -4.09 -1.96 23.11
CA LEU A 172 -3.58 -1.02 22.10
C LEU A 172 -4.01 0.42 22.44
N SER A 173 -4.10 0.76 23.72
CA SER A 173 -4.66 2.04 24.20
C SER A 173 -3.89 3.30 23.76
N SER A 174 -2.68 3.15 23.23
CA SER A 174 -1.97 4.27 22.58
C SER A 174 -1.13 3.81 21.37
N ALA A 175 -1.37 2.60 20.88
CA ALA A 175 -0.58 2.04 19.78
C ALA A 175 -0.83 2.80 18.47
N THR A 176 0.17 2.81 17.59
CA THR A 176 -0.06 3.07 16.17
C THR A 176 0.33 1.84 15.38
N LEU A 177 -0.63 1.23 14.69
CA LEU A 177 -0.42 0.14 13.75
C LEU A 177 -0.60 0.66 12.33
N SER A 178 0.34 0.36 11.43
CA SER A 178 0.30 0.88 10.06
C SER A 178 0.75 -0.16 9.03
N ALA A 179 -0.14 -0.50 8.11
CA ALA A 179 0.14 -1.36 6.96
C ALA A 179 -0.36 -0.67 5.68
N ASN A 180 0.11 0.55 5.43
CA ASN A 180 -0.31 1.35 4.28
C ASN A 180 0.43 0.95 3.00
N GLY A 181 -0.20 1.16 1.86
CA GLY A 181 0.48 1.16 0.56
C GLY A 181 1.43 2.36 0.41
N GLY A 182 2.35 2.27 -0.54
CA GLY A 182 3.23 3.35 -0.95
C GLY A 182 2.65 4.14 -2.13
N ALA A 183 2.95 5.44 -2.19
CA ALA A 183 2.49 6.29 -3.28
C ALA A 183 3.15 5.93 -4.63
N GLY A 184 2.45 6.21 -5.73
CA GLY A 184 3.05 6.13 -7.06
C GLY A 184 4.08 7.23 -7.29
N GLY A 185 5.14 6.94 -8.04
CA GLY A 185 6.19 7.89 -8.41
C GLY A 185 5.74 8.90 -9.46
N THR A 186 6.35 10.07 -9.47
CA THR A 186 6.06 11.13 -10.46
C THR A 186 6.73 10.82 -11.80
N GLY A 187 6.10 11.17 -12.92
CA GLY A 187 6.78 11.23 -14.21
C GLY A 187 7.68 12.47 -14.34
N GLY A 188 8.44 12.55 -15.44
CA GLY A 188 9.19 13.74 -15.86
C GLY A 188 8.33 14.95 -16.28
N VAL A 189 8.88 15.84 -17.10
CA VAL A 189 8.33 17.20 -17.29
C VAL A 189 7.33 17.32 -18.48
N ILE A 190 7.36 16.42 -19.47
CA ILE A 190 6.57 16.56 -20.71
C ILE A 190 5.97 15.21 -21.14
N ASN A 191 4.66 15.12 -21.36
CA ASN A 191 3.97 13.95 -21.95
C ASN A 191 4.28 12.59 -21.31
N VAL A 192 4.40 12.55 -19.98
CA VAL A 192 4.81 11.35 -19.23
C VAL A 192 3.66 10.70 -18.46
N GLY A 193 3.76 9.39 -18.27
CA GLY A 193 2.91 8.62 -17.39
C GLY A 193 3.38 8.64 -15.93
N TYR A 194 2.40 8.65 -15.02
CA TYR A 194 2.59 8.70 -13.57
C TYR A 194 2.40 7.32 -12.93
N GLY A 195 3.11 7.04 -11.85
CA GLY A 195 2.96 5.77 -11.14
C GLY A 195 1.61 5.65 -10.44
N GLY A 196 1.05 4.44 -10.44
CA GLY A 196 -0.12 4.07 -9.65
C GLY A 196 0.22 3.84 -8.18
N GLY A 197 -0.73 4.13 -7.28
CA GLY A 197 -0.56 3.92 -5.85
C GLY A 197 -0.66 2.45 -5.43
N GLY A 198 0.11 2.04 -4.42
CA GLY A 198 -0.01 0.70 -3.84
C GLY A 198 -1.30 0.53 -3.03
N GLY A 199 -1.88 -0.66 -3.08
CA GLY A 199 -2.97 -1.07 -2.20
C GLY A 199 -2.51 -1.13 -0.74
N GLY A 200 -3.48 -1.09 0.18
CA GLY A 200 -3.20 -1.21 1.61
C GLY A 200 -2.60 -2.56 2.03
N GLY A 201 -2.72 -2.89 3.30
CA GLY A 201 -2.25 -4.14 3.87
C GLY A 201 -3.28 -4.73 4.81
N GLY A 202 -2.88 -5.72 5.60
CA GLY A 202 -3.75 -6.37 6.58
C GLY A 202 -3.37 -5.99 8.01
N VAL A 203 -4.37 -5.67 8.84
CA VAL A 203 -4.22 -5.67 10.30
C VAL A 203 -5.24 -6.62 10.92
N PHE A 204 -4.77 -7.65 11.61
CA PHE A 204 -5.60 -8.68 12.21
C PHE A 204 -5.37 -8.77 13.72
N LEU A 205 -6.42 -8.48 14.49
CA LEU A 205 -6.44 -8.63 15.95
C LEU A 205 -7.38 -9.79 16.29
N ASN A 206 -6.88 -10.77 17.04
CA ASN A 206 -7.70 -11.89 17.53
C ASN A 206 -7.36 -12.23 18.97
N ALA A 207 -8.23 -11.88 19.90
CA ALA A 207 -8.08 -12.17 21.31
C ALA A 207 -9.42 -12.20 22.03
N GLN A 208 -9.48 -12.80 23.22
CA GLN A 208 -10.73 -12.81 24.02
C GLN A 208 -11.12 -11.38 24.41
N GLN A 209 -10.16 -10.59 24.89
CA GLN A 209 -10.33 -9.19 25.30
C GLN A 209 -9.44 -8.28 24.46
N ILE A 210 -10.04 -7.27 23.82
CA ILE A 210 -9.33 -6.28 23.00
C ILE A 210 -9.70 -4.87 23.42
N LEU A 211 -8.69 -4.07 23.77
CA LEU A 211 -8.81 -2.65 24.04
C LEU A 211 -8.05 -1.85 22.98
N VAL A 212 -8.74 -1.00 22.22
CA VAL A 212 -8.11 -0.09 21.25
C VAL A 212 -8.57 1.34 21.50
N PHE A 213 -7.62 2.18 21.88
CA PHE A 213 -7.76 3.65 21.88
C PHE A 213 -6.69 4.33 21.00
N GLY A 214 -5.77 3.54 20.45
CA GLY A 214 -4.79 3.98 19.49
C GLY A 214 -5.34 4.07 18.07
N THR A 215 -4.43 4.06 17.11
CA THR A 215 -4.73 4.21 15.69
C THR A 215 -4.29 3.00 14.88
N ILE A 216 -5.13 2.56 13.95
CA ILE A 216 -4.85 1.45 13.04
C ILE A 216 -5.10 1.90 11.60
N TYR A 217 -4.07 1.81 10.78
CA TYR A 217 -4.09 2.16 9.36
C TYR A 217 -3.80 0.96 8.48
N ALA A 218 -4.60 0.80 7.44
CA ALA A 218 -4.42 -0.14 6.35
C ALA A 218 -4.82 0.52 5.02
N ASN A 219 -4.37 1.75 4.79
CA ASN A 219 -4.81 2.57 3.67
C ASN A 219 -4.08 2.19 2.38
N GLY A 220 -4.80 2.25 1.26
CA GLY A 220 -4.16 2.40 -0.04
C GLY A 220 -3.52 3.78 -0.16
N ALA A 221 -2.64 3.93 -1.14
CA ALA A 221 -1.96 5.19 -1.39
C ALA A 221 -2.42 5.83 -2.69
N ALA A 222 -2.23 7.14 -2.81
CA ALA A 222 -2.52 7.87 -4.03
C ALA A 222 -1.53 7.48 -5.15
N GLY A 223 -2.02 7.49 -6.38
CA GLY A 223 -1.14 7.63 -7.55
C GLY A 223 -0.57 9.06 -7.62
N SER A 224 0.39 9.26 -8.50
CA SER A 224 0.96 10.60 -8.72
C SER A 224 0.08 11.45 -9.63
N SER A 225 -0.08 12.73 -9.26
CA SER A 225 -0.78 13.74 -10.07
C SER A 225 0.15 14.35 -11.10
N GLY A 226 -0.37 14.66 -12.29
CA GLY A 226 0.43 15.27 -13.35
C GLY A 226 0.62 16.76 -13.22
N ILE A 227 1.88 17.22 -13.30
CA ILE A 227 2.23 18.63 -13.39
C ILE A 227 2.18 19.04 -14.86
N GLY A 228 1.24 19.92 -15.23
CA GLY A 228 1.38 20.72 -16.45
C GLY A 228 1.03 20.06 -17.77
N ALA A 229 -0.07 19.30 -17.83
CA ALA A 229 -0.69 18.91 -19.11
C ALA A 229 -1.15 20.17 -19.88
N LYS A 230 -0.23 20.81 -20.63
CA LYS A 230 -0.56 21.90 -21.56
C LYS A 230 -1.45 21.44 -22.71
N ASP A 231 -1.55 20.13 -22.91
CA ASP A 231 -2.54 19.47 -23.76
C ASP A 231 -3.28 18.42 -22.93
N THR A 232 -4.61 18.38 -23.07
CA THR A 232 -5.60 17.63 -22.28
C THR A 232 -5.56 16.10 -22.42
N SER A 233 -4.38 15.49 -22.45
CA SER A 233 -4.23 14.06 -22.83
C SER A 233 -3.31 13.20 -21.97
N SER A 234 -2.64 13.73 -20.94
CA SER A 234 -1.92 12.91 -19.95
C SER A 234 -2.73 12.74 -18.66
N GLY A 235 -3.08 11.49 -18.34
CA GLY A 235 -3.81 11.14 -17.12
C GLY A 235 -2.87 10.91 -15.93
N GLY A 236 -3.27 11.31 -14.72
CA GLY A 236 -2.57 10.94 -13.49
C GLY A 236 -2.64 9.43 -13.21
N GLY A 237 -1.80 8.94 -12.31
CA GLY A 237 -1.87 7.55 -11.85
C GLY A 237 -3.09 7.34 -10.92
N GLY A 238 -3.72 6.17 -11.01
CA GLY A 238 -4.81 5.78 -10.13
C GLY A 238 -4.33 5.48 -8.71
N GLY A 239 -5.17 5.74 -7.71
CA GLY A 239 -4.93 5.34 -6.32
C GLY A 239 -5.11 3.84 -6.09
N GLY A 240 -4.37 3.30 -5.13
CA GLY A 240 -4.57 1.95 -4.63
C GLY A 240 -5.81 1.85 -3.73
N SER A 241 -6.44 0.69 -3.70
CA SER A 241 -7.56 0.38 -2.81
C SER A 241 -7.10 0.25 -1.36
N GLY A 242 -8.02 0.52 -0.43
CA GLY A 242 -7.81 0.27 0.98
C GLY A 242 -7.57 -1.22 1.25
N GLY A 243 -6.80 -1.50 2.29
CA GLY A 243 -6.55 -2.84 2.79
C GLY A 243 -7.69 -3.32 3.70
N THR A 244 -7.34 -4.17 4.67
CA THR A 244 -8.32 -4.83 5.54
C THR A 244 -7.90 -4.72 7.00
N ILE A 245 -8.84 -4.32 7.86
CA ILE A 245 -8.70 -4.34 9.32
C ILE A 245 -9.75 -5.32 9.87
N ILE A 246 -9.30 -6.33 10.62
CA ILE A 246 -10.16 -7.34 11.25
C ILE A 246 -9.86 -7.37 12.74
N ILE A 247 -10.91 -7.25 13.54
CA ILE A 247 -10.86 -7.31 15.00
C ILE A 247 -11.87 -8.36 15.45
N GLN A 248 -11.37 -9.43 16.05
CA GLN A 248 -12.16 -10.58 16.50
C GLN A 248 -11.89 -10.82 17.98
N GLY A 249 -12.96 -10.85 18.78
CA GLY A 249 -12.88 -11.13 20.20
C GLY A 249 -14.23 -11.20 20.87
N ASP A 250 -14.24 -11.67 22.11
CA ASP A 250 -15.45 -11.83 22.92
C ASP A 250 -15.85 -10.50 23.58
N ASP A 251 -14.86 -9.74 24.07
CA ASP A 251 -15.02 -8.39 24.61
C ASP A 251 -14.09 -7.41 23.87
N VAL A 252 -14.68 -6.48 23.12
CA VAL A 252 -13.95 -5.53 22.26
C VAL A 252 -14.39 -4.11 22.57
N ASN A 253 -13.44 -3.28 23.03
CA ASN A 253 -13.64 -1.86 23.30
C ASN A 253 -12.87 -1.00 22.30
N LEU A 254 -13.60 -0.26 21.46
CA LEU A 254 -13.08 0.65 20.42
C LEU A 254 -13.49 2.12 20.65
N SER A 255 -13.97 2.48 21.84
CA SER A 255 -14.64 3.76 22.11
C SER A 255 -13.83 5.04 21.80
N SER A 256 -12.52 4.93 21.64
CA SER A 256 -11.62 6.03 21.22
C SER A 256 -10.68 5.62 20.09
N ALA A 257 -10.92 4.50 19.42
CA ALA A 257 -10.05 4.01 18.35
C ALA A 257 -10.21 4.84 17.07
N THR A 258 -9.10 5.07 16.38
CA THR A 258 -9.14 5.50 14.97
C THR A 258 -8.78 4.32 14.08
N LEU A 259 -9.71 3.89 13.22
CA LEU A 259 -9.52 2.80 12.26
C LEU A 259 -9.70 3.35 10.85
N SER A 260 -8.75 3.11 9.95
CA SER A 260 -8.81 3.62 8.58
C SER A 260 -8.22 2.62 7.60
N ALA A 261 -9.04 2.23 6.63
CA ALA A 261 -8.69 1.35 5.51
C ALA A 261 -9.24 1.96 4.20
N ASN A 262 -8.92 3.23 3.99
CA ASN A 262 -9.37 4.01 2.85
C ASN A 262 -8.51 3.70 1.62
N GLY A 263 -9.10 3.82 0.43
CA GLY A 263 -8.30 3.90 -0.79
C GLY A 263 -7.51 5.22 -0.85
N GLY A 264 -6.47 5.23 -1.68
CA GLY A 264 -5.93 6.48 -2.20
C GLY A 264 -6.94 7.15 -3.13
N ALA A 265 -6.69 8.40 -3.52
CA ALA A 265 -7.54 9.11 -4.48
C ALA A 265 -7.75 8.25 -5.75
N GLY A 266 -8.99 7.79 -5.98
CA GLY A 266 -9.38 6.86 -7.05
C GLY A 266 -9.56 5.38 -6.67
N GLY A 267 -9.42 4.96 -5.41
CA GLY A 267 -9.56 3.55 -4.96
C GLY A 267 -10.70 3.29 -3.94
N ALA A 268 -11.24 2.07 -3.90
CA ALA A 268 -12.27 1.63 -2.94
C ALA A 268 -11.66 1.01 -1.66
N GLY A 269 -12.32 1.08 -0.50
CA GLY A 269 -11.86 0.49 0.77
C GLY A 269 -12.90 -0.43 1.43
N VAL A 270 -12.47 -1.37 2.29
CA VAL A 270 -13.35 -2.31 3.02
C VAL A 270 -12.93 -2.41 4.50
N VAL A 271 -13.87 -2.16 5.41
CA VAL A 271 -13.73 -2.42 6.86
C VAL A 271 -14.77 -3.45 7.29
N GLN A 272 -14.34 -4.57 7.90
CA GLN A 272 -15.25 -5.64 8.32
C GLN A 272 -15.19 -5.89 9.82
N HIS A 273 -16.31 -5.70 10.51
CA HIS A 273 -16.49 -6.05 11.93
C HIS A 273 -17.37 -7.30 12.05
N ARG A 274 -16.91 -8.32 12.80
CA ARG A 274 -17.73 -9.48 13.18
C ARG A 274 -17.62 -9.69 14.69
N VAL A 275 -18.56 -9.13 15.46
CA VAL A 275 -18.58 -9.21 16.92
C VAL A 275 -20.01 -9.51 17.42
N PRO A 276 -20.24 -10.56 18.23
CA PRO A 276 -21.57 -10.87 18.79
C PRO A 276 -22.07 -9.88 19.85
N ASN A 277 -21.17 -9.14 20.52
CA ASN A 277 -21.49 -8.24 21.65
C ASN A 277 -20.76 -6.89 21.56
N LEU A 278 -21.02 -6.10 20.51
CA LEU A 278 -20.40 -4.79 20.32
C LEU A 278 -20.93 -3.74 21.33
N LYS A 279 -20.05 -3.23 22.20
CA LYS A 279 -20.31 -2.02 23.00
C LYS A 279 -19.58 -0.82 22.38
N ALA A 280 -20.10 -0.27 21.27
CA ALA A 280 -19.49 0.90 20.62
C ALA A 280 -20.38 2.15 20.74
N ALA A 281 -19.83 3.20 21.35
CA ALA A 281 -20.24 4.57 21.10
C ALA A 281 -19.27 5.15 20.06
N ALA A 282 -19.79 5.50 18.88
CA ALA A 282 -19.15 6.19 17.76
C ALA A 282 -17.92 5.53 17.12
N VAL A 283 -18.06 5.06 15.87
CA VAL A 283 -16.93 4.96 14.92
C VAL A 283 -17.38 5.61 13.61
N ALA A 284 -16.64 6.65 13.21
CA ALA A 284 -16.83 7.36 11.96
C ALA A 284 -16.42 6.46 10.79
N VAL A 285 -17.41 6.01 10.03
CA VAL A 285 -17.20 5.49 8.67
C VAL A 285 -17.02 6.72 7.78
N VAL A 286 -15.79 6.99 7.34
CA VAL A 286 -15.54 7.93 6.25
C VAL A 286 -14.95 7.15 5.09
N ALA A 287 -15.81 6.36 4.44
CA ALA A 287 -15.58 5.93 3.07
C ALA A 287 -16.01 7.10 2.18
N VAL A 288 -15.07 7.90 1.67
CA VAL A 288 -15.38 8.90 0.65
C VAL A 288 -15.20 8.22 -0.70
N ALA A 289 -16.29 8.05 -1.42
CA ALA A 289 -16.28 7.79 -2.85
C ALA A 289 -16.31 9.15 -3.57
N GLU A 290 -15.29 9.46 -4.36
CA GLU A 290 -15.33 10.50 -5.39
C GLU A 290 -15.04 9.87 -6.75
#